data_AF-A0A6G0Y6M6-F1
#
_entry.id   AF-A0A6G0Y6M6-F1
#
_cell.length_a   1.000
_cell.length_b   1.000
_cell.length_c   1.000
_cell.angle_alpha   90.00
_cell.angle_beta   90.00
_cell.angle_gamma   90.00
#
_symmetry.space_group_name_H-M   'P 1'
#
loop_
_entity.id
_entity.type
_entity.pdbx_description
1 polymer ?
#
loop_
_entity_poly.entity_id
_entity_poly.type
_entity_poly.pdbx_seq_one_letter_code
_entity_poly.pdbx_strand_id
1 'polypeptide(L)'
;MPKKQSVCQQILVGGILNRKEEIFDTNNQKIWGPSHVCWEDISKDLNNVVSSKYIYTIVKQNRFDILKQLNFSENVCEIEKKIETIISESENDENEPQTLEFTITLSAQEWKLVYDSERRVYKRNDRNNGVREYDVLIPFQWTNIINDHFFDQTKKPCKIVYKYAKIYVMGNIYLKMFGRCAACQSIFKGLLQNPPEPDSRVIIQCSYVGLFEYCKTGLKRRIIGKKRDEYSNKLIEQNMSASFIPKMESKKFMNYGDPEPSSLPSLNALRVLKYQKRQKDKLHQDSIMSLALLKGIAPFNQIIQDIGGLTRKLNMISGRESSPIFLYEISVMDYKNKCQFTAAHMLSERHDSNSISYWLTEWSRTNIVLPKIVVTDQSLALMMAVVKSFTQ
;
A
#
# COMPACT_ATOMS: atom_id res chain seq x y z
N MET A 1 6.34 -18.58 3.97
CA MET A 1 5.86 -19.42 5.08
C MET A 1 4.81 -18.65 5.89
N PRO A 2 3.58 -19.14 6.04
CA PRO A 2 2.62 -18.52 6.95
C PRO A 2 3.16 -18.60 8.40
N LYS A 3 3.06 -17.50 9.15
CA LYS A 3 3.44 -17.47 10.58
C LYS A 3 2.62 -18.53 11.32
N LYS A 4 3.30 -19.45 12.01
CA LYS A 4 2.66 -20.38 12.96
C LYS A 4 1.86 -19.55 13.97
N GLN A 5 0.57 -19.84 14.13
CA GLN A 5 -0.25 -19.18 15.15
C GLN A 5 0.34 -19.51 16.54
N SER A 6 0.43 -18.50 17.41
CA SER A 6 1.00 -18.63 18.76
C SER A 6 0.13 -19.49 19.70
N VAL A 7 -1.13 -19.70 19.35
CA VAL A 7 -2.10 -20.46 20.17
C VAL A 7 -2.92 -21.39 19.27
N CYS A 8 -3.13 -22.62 19.72
CA CYS A 8 -4.02 -23.58 19.08
C CYS A 8 -5.46 -23.04 19.06
N GLN A 9 -6.11 -23.05 17.89
CA GLN A 9 -7.47 -22.54 17.70
C GLN A 9 -8.49 -23.13 18.69
N GLN A 10 -8.36 -24.41 19.03
CA GLN A 10 -9.27 -25.09 19.97
C GLN A 10 -9.17 -24.53 21.39
N ILE A 11 -7.96 -24.18 21.83
CA ILE A 11 -7.72 -23.60 23.17
C ILE A 11 -8.32 -22.20 23.23
N LEU A 12 -8.13 -21.41 22.18
CA LEU A 12 -8.65 -20.05 22.08
C LEU A 12 -10.18 -20.01 22.07
N VAL A 13 -10.81 -20.86 21.27
CA VAL A 13 -12.28 -20.95 21.21
C VAL A 13 -12.83 -21.50 22.53
N GLY A 14 -12.20 -22.52 23.12
CA GLY A 14 -12.59 -23.07 24.42
C GLY A 14 -12.54 -22.05 25.55
N GLY A 15 -11.46 -21.24 25.63
CA GLY A 15 -11.34 -20.19 26.64
C GLY A 15 -12.42 -19.10 26.53
N ILE A 16 -12.84 -18.78 25.30
CA ILE A 16 -13.92 -17.81 25.06
C ILE A 16 -15.28 -18.40 25.44
N LEU A 17 -15.56 -19.66 25.10
CA LEU A 17 -16.83 -20.32 25.40
C LEU A 17 -17.03 -20.58 26.90
N ASN A 18 -15.95 -20.80 27.65
CA ASN A 18 -16.01 -20.98 29.10
C ASN A 18 -16.59 -19.77 29.85
N ARG A 19 -16.46 -18.56 29.28
CA ARG A 19 -17.00 -17.30 29.84
C ARG A 19 -18.14 -16.74 29.00
N LYS A 20 -18.92 -17.61 28.34
CA LYS A 20 -20.01 -17.20 27.44
C LYS A 20 -20.98 -16.18 28.06
N GLU A 21 -21.26 -16.28 29.37
CA GLU A 21 -22.26 -15.45 30.06
C GLU A 21 -21.72 -14.06 30.42
N GLU A 22 -20.39 -13.93 30.55
CA GLU A 22 -19.70 -12.67 30.91
C GLU A 22 -19.37 -11.79 29.69
N ILE A 23 -19.50 -12.35 28.48
CA ILE A 23 -19.22 -11.66 27.21
C ILE A 23 -20.36 -10.72 26.82
N PHE A 24 -21.57 -10.96 27.35
CA PHE A 24 -22.77 -10.22 27.00
C PHE A 24 -23.28 -9.36 28.16
N ASP A 25 -23.85 -8.22 27.80
CA ASP A 25 -24.69 -7.44 28.70
C ASP A 25 -26.10 -8.04 28.68
N THR A 26 -26.52 -8.68 29.79
CA THR A 26 -27.83 -9.31 29.96
C THR A 26 -28.99 -8.32 29.82
N ASN A 27 -28.75 -7.02 30.03
CA ASN A 27 -29.78 -5.99 29.92
C ASN A 27 -29.98 -5.48 28.48
N ASN A 28 -28.92 -5.50 27.67
CA ASN A 28 -28.92 -4.90 26.32
C ASN A 28 -28.70 -5.90 25.18
N GLN A 29 -28.50 -7.19 25.49
CA GLN A 29 -28.16 -8.25 24.52
C GLN A 29 -27.02 -7.85 23.58
N LYS A 30 -25.98 -7.19 24.12
CA LYS A 30 -24.83 -6.69 23.35
C LYS A 30 -23.52 -7.24 23.88
N ILE A 31 -22.55 -7.42 22.99
CA ILE A 31 -21.17 -7.75 23.34
C ILE A 31 -20.52 -6.54 24.00
N TRP A 32 -19.82 -6.76 25.11
CA TRP A 32 -19.11 -5.70 25.80
C TRP A 32 -18.04 -5.01 24.94
N GLY A 33 -17.84 -3.72 25.17
CA GLY A 33 -16.82 -2.92 24.47
C GLY A 33 -15.39 -3.42 24.73
N PRO A 34 -14.41 -2.97 23.92
CA PRO A 34 -13.02 -3.49 23.95
C PRO A 34 -12.27 -3.23 25.26
N SER A 35 -12.75 -2.31 26.11
CA SER A 35 -12.16 -1.96 27.41
C SER A 35 -12.84 -2.65 28.59
N HIS A 36 -13.81 -3.54 28.35
CA HIS A 36 -14.50 -4.23 29.43
C HIS A 36 -13.61 -5.32 30.07
N VAL A 37 -13.72 -5.48 31.38
CA VAL A 37 -12.85 -6.34 32.21
C VAL A 37 -12.91 -7.81 31.78
N CYS A 38 -14.05 -8.27 31.27
CA CYS A 38 -14.22 -9.66 30.80
C CYS A 38 -13.16 -10.08 29.76
N TRP A 39 -12.69 -9.17 28.90
CA TRP A 39 -11.66 -9.49 27.92
C TRP A 39 -10.28 -9.68 28.53
N GLU A 40 -9.99 -8.99 29.63
CA GLU A 40 -8.76 -9.18 30.40
C GLU A 40 -8.79 -10.50 31.17
N ASP A 41 -9.95 -10.88 31.68
CA ASP A 41 -10.10 -12.15 32.40
C ASP A 41 -10.00 -13.36 31.47
N ILE A 42 -10.58 -13.30 30.26
CA ILE A 42 -10.37 -14.33 29.23
C ILE A 42 -8.89 -14.38 28.80
N SER A 43 -8.21 -13.23 28.73
CA SER A 43 -6.77 -13.17 28.44
C SER A 43 -5.95 -13.87 29.53
N LYS A 44 -6.29 -13.65 30.81
CA LYS A 44 -5.63 -14.31 31.95
C LYS A 44 -5.83 -15.82 31.94
N ASP A 45 -7.04 -16.29 31.66
CA ASP A 45 -7.35 -17.72 31.56
C ASP A 45 -6.58 -18.41 30.40
N LEU A 46 -6.24 -17.64 29.37
CA LEU A 46 -5.37 -18.06 28.26
C LEU A 46 -3.88 -17.81 28.54
N ASN A 47 -3.48 -17.64 29.80
CA ASN A 47 -2.11 -17.37 30.25
C ASN A 47 -1.48 -16.13 29.61
N ASN A 48 -2.29 -15.12 29.26
CA ASN A 48 -1.88 -13.89 28.57
C ASN A 48 -1.14 -14.11 27.24
N VAL A 49 -1.28 -15.29 26.62
CA VAL A 49 -0.69 -15.58 25.30
C VAL A 49 -1.39 -14.78 24.20
N VAL A 50 -2.61 -14.31 24.47
CA VAL A 50 -3.45 -13.54 23.54
C VAL A 50 -3.96 -12.29 24.24
N SER A 51 -3.73 -11.10 23.66
CA SER A 51 -4.19 -9.84 24.25
C SER A 51 -5.72 -9.74 24.29
N SER A 52 -6.28 -9.14 25.35
CA SER A 52 -7.70 -8.82 25.53
C SER A 52 -8.34 -8.15 24.31
N LYS A 53 -7.67 -7.16 23.70
CA LYS A 53 -8.13 -6.46 22.48
C LYS A 53 -8.26 -7.38 21.26
N TYR A 54 -7.39 -8.38 21.15
CA TYR A 54 -7.46 -9.35 20.07
C TYR A 54 -8.61 -10.33 20.27
N ILE A 55 -8.86 -10.77 21.51
CA ILE A 55 -10.01 -11.62 21.88
C ILE A 55 -11.32 -10.91 21.53
N TYR A 56 -11.49 -9.64 21.94
CA TYR A 56 -12.62 -8.80 21.54
C TYR A 56 -12.80 -8.76 20.00
N THR A 57 -11.71 -8.61 19.26
CA THR A 57 -11.76 -8.53 17.80
C THR A 57 -12.21 -9.85 17.17
N ILE A 58 -11.80 -10.99 17.72
CA ILE A 58 -12.25 -12.32 17.26
C ILE A 58 -13.77 -12.46 17.44
N VAL A 59 -14.28 -12.16 18.63
CA VAL A 59 -15.70 -12.28 18.95
C VAL A 59 -16.53 -11.29 18.11
N LYS A 60 -16.11 -10.02 18.05
CA LYS A 60 -16.80 -8.97 17.25
C LYS A 60 -16.86 -9.30 15.76
N GLN A 61 -15.77 -9.80 15.20
CA GLN A 61 -15.70 -10.13 13.76
C GLN A 61 -16.22 -11.53 13.44
N ASN A 62 -16.84 -12.22 14.41
CA ASN A 62 -17.32 -13.59 14.28
C ASN A 62 -16.28 -14.55 13.68
N ARG A 63 -15.01 -14.39 14.06
CA ARG A 63 -13.96 -15.30 13.58
C ARG A 63 -14.19 -16.66 14.20
N PHE A 64 -13.96 -17.72 13.42
CA PHE A 64 -14.18 -19.11 13.81
C PHE A 64 -15.63 -19.44 14.17
N ASP A 65 -16.60 -18.68 13.63
CA ASP A 65 -18.04 -18.86 13.88
C ASP A 65 -18.41 -18.82 15.38
N ILE A 66 -17.63 -18.09 16.19
CA ILE A 66 -17.82 -18.01 17.65
C ILE A 66 -19.20 -17.48 18.02
N LEU A 67 -19.78 -16.54 17.27
CA LEU A 67 -21.12 -16.03 17.58
C LEU A 67 -22.22 -17.09 17.43
N LYS A 68 -22.05 -18.03 16.47
CA LYS A 68 -22.95 -19.17 16.33
C LYS A 68 -22.81 -20.14 17.51
N GLN A 69 -21.58 -20.37 17.96
CA GLN A 69 -21.29 -21.23 19.11
C GLN A 69 -21.73 -20.63 20.44
N LEU A 70 -21.85 -19.29 20.51
CA LEU A 70 -22.40 -18.55 21.65
C LEU A 70 -23.94 -18.41 21.60
N ASN A 71 -24.63 -19.04 20.63
CA ASN A 71 -26.10 -18.94 20.44
C ASN A 71 -26.63 -17.50 20.29
N PHE A 72 -25.85 -16.61 19.66
CA PHE A 72 -26.26 -15.22 19.46
C PHE A 72 -27.10 -15.08 18.17
N SER A 73 -28.33 -14.55 18.27
CA SER A 73 -29.18 -14.27 17.11
C SER A 73 -28.89 -12.88 16.54
N GLU A 74 -28.51 -12.82 15.25
CA GLU A 74 -28.28 -11.56 14.54
C GLU A 74 -29.60 -10.83 14.28
N ASN A 75 -29.99 -9.94 15.19
CA ASN A 75 -30.91 -8.85 14.88
C ASN A 75 -30.60 -7.62 15.74
N VAL A 76 -30.54 -6.47 15.05
CA VAL A 76 -30.58 -5.08 15.54
C VAL A 76 -29.24 -4.33 15.70
N CYS A 77 -28.98 -3.53 14.66
CA CYS A 77 -28.69 -2.09 14.61
C CYS A 77 -28.02 -1.36 15.79
N GLU A 78 -27.01 -0.59 15.38
CA GLU A 78 -26.25 0.42 16.11
C GLU A 78 -27.13 1.52 16.73
N ILE A 79 -26.93 1.75 18.03
CA ILE A 79 -27.19 3.02 18.71
C ILE A 79 -25.96 3.27 19.59
N GLU A 80 -25.02 4.10 19.12
CA GLU A 80 -24.05 4.76 19.99
C GLU A 80 -24.66 6.10 20.43
N LYS A 81 -25.20 6.14 21.64
CA LYS A 81 -25.39 7.40 22.37
C LYS A 81 -24.03 7.81 22.94
N LYS A 82 -23.61 9.02 22.59
CA LYS A 82 -22.55 9.78 23.27
C LYS A 82 -22.74 9.71 24.78
N ILE A 83 -21.73 9.21 25.48
CA ILE A 83 -21.44 9.64 26.83
C ILE A 83 -20.02 10.21 26.78
N GLU A 84 -19.93 11.51 26.98
CA GLU A 84 -18.70 12.20 27.37
C GLU A 84 -18.31 11.65 28.74
N THR A 85 -17.50 10.59 28.77
CA THR A 85 -16.83 10.18 30.01
C THR A 85 -15.48 10.87 30.05
N ILE A 86 -15.41 11.90 30.89
CA ILE A 86 -14.18 12.39 31.50
C ILE A 86 -13.56 11.17 32.21
N ILE A 87 -12.49 10.62 31.65
CA ILE A 87 -11.63 9.67 32.37
C ILE A 87 -10.34 10.42 32.65
N SER A 88 -10.28 10.94 33.87
CA SER A 88 -9.06 11.16 34.63
C SER A 88 -8.44 9.79 34.91
N GLU A 89 -7.50 9.37 34.06
CA GLU A 89 -6.49 8.41 34.44
C GLU A 89 -5.32 9.22 35.00
N SER A 90 -5.19 9.13 36.33
CA SER A 90 -4.08 9.64 37.10
C SER A 90 -2.81 8.85 36.76
N GLU A 91 -2.07 9.35 35.78
CA GLU A 91 -0.62 9.24 35.75
C GLU A 91 -0.08 10.65 36.00
N ASN A 92 0.69 10.79 37.06
CA ASN A 92 1.36 12.04 37.41
C ASN A 92 2.25 12.47 36.25
N ASP A 93 1.80 13.47 35.50
CA ASP A 93 2.65 14.28 34.64
C ASP A 93 2.12 15.72 34.70
N GLU A 94 2.85 16.59 35.37
CA GLU A 94 2.56 18.01 35.60
C GLU A 94 2.69 18.83 34.29
N ASN A 95 1.98 18.44 33.25
CA ASN A 95 2.04 19.10 31.95
C ASN A 95 0.75 19.88 31.69
N GLU A 96 0.80 21.19 31.95
CA GLU A 96 -0.32 22.08 31.68
C GLU A 96 -0.56 22.23 30.15
N PRO A 97 -1.82 22.22 29.70
CA PRO A 97 -2.15 22.40 28.29
C PRO A 97 -1.85 23.85 27.85
N GLN A 98 -0.98 23.99 26.85
CA GLN A 98 -0.61 25.30 26.31
C GLN A 98 -1.55 25.75 25.19
N THR A 99 -1.62 27.06 24.97
CA THR A 99 -2.37 27.68 23.89
C THR A 99 -1.42 28.47 23.00
N LEU A 100 -1.44 28.18 21.70
CA LEU A 100 -0.70 28.90 20.68
C LEU A 100 -1.67 29.57 19.71
N GLU A 101 -1.62 30.89 19.63
CA GLU A 101 -2.38 31.69 18.68
C GLU A 101 -1.49 32.19 17.56
N PHE A 102 -1.97 32.08 16.33
CA PHE A 102 -1.22 32.49 15.14
C PHE A 102 -2.19 32.72 13.98
N THR A 103 -1.67 33.26 12.88
CA THR A 103 -2.48 33.60 11.72
C THR A 103 -1.94 32.92 10.47
N ILE A 104 -2.81 32.26 9.72
CA ILE A 104 -2.49 31.70 8.40
C ILE A 104 -2.96 32.69 7.34
N THR A 105 -2.04 33.16 6.50
CA THR A 105 -2.35 34.08 5.39
C THR A 105 -2.25 33.33 4.07
N LEU A 106 -3.36 33.18 3.37
CA LEU A 106 -3.41 32.58 2.04
C LEU A 106 -3.42 33.69 0.98
N SER A 107 -2.64 33.51 -0.08
CA SER A 107 -2.76 34.34 -1.28
C SER A 107 -4.10 34.12 -1.98
N ALA A 108 -4.51 35.07 -2.83
CA ALA A 108 -5.71 34.93 -3.65
C ALA A 108 -5.68 33.66 -4.52
N GLN A 109 -4.50 33.28 -5.03
CA GLN A 109 -4.31 32.07 -5.83
C GLN A 109 -4.48 30.80 -5.00
N GLU A 110 -3.92 30.75 -3.79
CA GLU A 110 -4.12 29.62 -2.87
C GLU A 110 -5.57 29.50 -2.44
N TRP A 111 -6.26 30.62 -2.20
CA TRP A 111 -7.68 30.61 -1.87
C TRP A 111 -8.52 29.98 -2.98
N LYS A 112 -8.28 30.35 -4.24
CA LYS A 112 -8.92 29.75 -5.42
C LYS A 112 -8.64 28.24 -5.56
N LEU A 113 -7.55 27.73 -4.98
CA LEU A 113 -7.25 26.29 -4.96
C LEU A 113 -7.99 25.52 -3.86
N VAL A 114 -8.37 26.18 -2.76
CA VAL A 114 -9.00 25.51 -1.60
C VAL A 114 -10.50 25.70 -1.55
N TYR A 115 -11.05 26.69 -2.26
CA TYR A 115 -12.46 27.03 -2.23
C TYR A 115 -13.05 27.20 -3.63
N ASP A 116 -14.23 26.65 -3.82
CA ASP A 116 -15.15 26.96 -4.91
C ASP A 116 -16.58 27.11 -4.37
N SER A 117 -17.43 27.80 -5.13
CA SER A 117 -18.82 28.06 -4.75
C SER A 117 -19.72 26.82 -4.85
N GLU A 118 -19.17 25.65 -5.16
CA GLU A 118 -19.93 24.42 -5.36
C GLU A 118 -20.23 23.71 -4.03
N ARG A 119 -21.52 23.42 -3.82
CA ARG A 119 -21.94 22.58 -2.69
C ARG A 119 -21.48 21.15 -2.87
N ARG A 120 -20.99 20.56 -1.77
CA ARG A 120 -20.49 19.18 -1.76
C ARG A 120 -21.53 18.24 -1.22
N VAL A 121 -21.78 17.20 -2.03
CA VAL A 121 -22.84 16.23 -1.86
C VAL A 121 -22.30 14.97 -1.18
N TYR A 122 -22.85 14.61 -0.03
CA TYR A 122 -22.45 13.44 0.74
C TYR A 122 -23.63 12.49 0.90
N LYS A 123 -23.41 11.21 0.57
CA LYS A 123 -24.42 10.16 0.79
C LYS A 123 -24.55 9.88 2.29
N ARG A 124 -25.80 9.81 2.78
CA ARG A 124 -26.07 9.29 4.12
C ARG A 124 -26.24 7.78 4.04
N ASN A 125 -25.87 7.07 5.10
CA ASN A 125 -26.19 5.65 5.26
C ASN A 125 -27.63 5.42 5.77
N ASP A 126 -28.37 6.49 6.07
CA ASP A 126 -29.73 6.43 6.61
C ASP A 126 -30.76 6.23 5.49
N ARG A 127 -31.65 5.24 5.63
CA ARG A 127 -32.65 4.82 4.60
C ARG A 127 -33.66 5.90 4.18
N ASN A 128 -33.81 6.99 4.94
CA ASN A 128 -34.89 7.96 4.77
C ASN A 128 -34.50 9.33 4.19
N ASN A 129 -33.23 9.57 3.85
CA ASN A 129 -32.84 10.80 3.12
C ASN A 129 -31.49 10.59 2.44
N GLY A 130 -31.49 10.52 1.10
CA GLY A 130 -30.37 9.96 0.34
C GLY A 130 -29.07 10.76 0.39
N VAL A 131 -29.13 12.05 0.73
CA VAL A 131 -28.03 12.98 0.48
C VAL A 131 -28.04 14.16 1.46
N ARG A 132 -26.85 14.66 1.84
CA ARG A 132 -26.64 15.97 2.47
C ARG A 132 -25.70 16.82 1.65
N GLU A 133 -25.99 18.11 1.59
CA GLU A 133 -25.14 19.10 0.95
C GLU A 133 -24.50 19.99 2.01
N TYR A 134 -23.22 20.28 1.84
CA TYR A 134 -22.49 21.18 2.72
C TYR A 134 -21.66 22.17 1.90
N ASP A 135 -21.63 23.43 2.35
CA ASP A 135 -20.65 24.42 1.93
C ASP A 135 -19.35 24.12 2.70
N VAL A 136 -18.34 23.60 2.01
CA VAL A 136 -17.05 23.18 2.60
C VAL A 136 -15.89 23.50 1.67
N LEU A 137 -14.69 23.63 2.21
CA LEU A 137 -13.49 23.70 1.39
C LEU A 137 -13.26 22.41 0.59
N ILE A 138 -12.62 22.54 -0.57
CA ILE A 138 -12.40 21.45 -1.54
C ILE A 138 -11.67 20.27 -0.88
N PRO A 139 -12.34 19.11 -0.71
CA PRO A 139 -11.75 17.95 -0.06
C PRO A 139 -10.44 17.51 -0.68
N PHE A 140 -9.53 16.99 0.14
CA PHE A 140 -8.19 16.52 -0.26
C PHE A 140 -7.23 17.61 -0.81
N GLN A 141 -7.65 18.87 -0.93
CA GLN A 141 -6.78 19.98 -1.32
C GLN A 141 -6.43 20.88 -0.14
N TRP A 142 -7.44 21.46 0.52
CA TRP A 142 -7.24 22.48 1.56
C TRP A 142 -6.34 22.04 2.71
N THR A 143 -6.45 20.78 3.13
CA THR A 143 -5.68 20.28 4.29
C THR A 143 -4.17 20.23 4.04
N ASN A 144 -3.72 20.16 2.79
CA ASN A 144 -2.29 20.18 2.48
C ASN A 144 -1.74 21.60 2.62
N ILE A 145 -2.44 22.57 2.03
CA ILE A 145 -2.06 23.99 2.05
C ILE A 145 -2.08 24.51 3.49
N ILE A 146 -3.17 24.32 4.22
CA ILE A 146 -3.29 24.78 5.62
C ILE A 146 -2.20 24.19 6.52
N ASN A 147 -1.75 22.96 6.27
CA ASN A 147 -0.72 22.34 7.10
C ASN A 147 0.69 22.80 6.76
N ASP A 148 0.96 23.14 5.51
CA ASP A 148 2.25 23.73 5.13
C ASP A 148 2.38 25.08 5.85
N HIS A 149 1.35 25.94 5.74
CA HIS A 149 1.27 27.20 6.48
C HIS A 149 1.32 27.03 8.01
N PHE A 150 0.65 26.01 8.55
CA PHE A 150 0.75 25.68 9.98
C PHE A 150 2.20 25.42 10.40
N PHE A 151 2.92 24.61 9.63
CA PHE A 151 4.31 24.31 9.94
C PHE A 151 5.19 25.55 9.76
N ASP A 152 4.95 26.35 8.73
CA ASP A 152 5.73 27.57 8.49
C ASP A 152 5.63 28.58 9.63
N GLN A 153 4.44 28.73 10.22
CA GLN A 153 4.20 29.66 11.33
C GLN A 153 4.63 29.09 12.70
N THR A 154 4.42 27.81 12.94
CA THR A 154 4.57 27.23 14.30
C THR A 154 5.82 26.37 14.47
N LYS A 155 6.41 25.90 13.36
CA LYS A 155 7.49 24.91 13.30
C LYS A 155 7.21 23.65 14.14
N LYS A 156 5.94 23.33 14.42
CA LYS A 156 5.57 22.14 15.20
C LYS A 156 5.43 20.90 14.31
N PRO A 157 6.03 19.75 14.67
CA PRO A 157 6.02 18.53 13.84
C PRO A 157 4.70 17.73 13.90
N CYS A 158 3.62 18.33 14.40
CA CYS A 158 2.37 17.65 14.73
C CYS A 158 1.69 17.02 13.50
N LYS A 159 1.25 15.77 13.63
CA LYS A 159 0.41 15.09 12.64
C LYS A 159 -1.06 15.46 12.82
N ILE A 160 -1.46 16.62 12.31
CA ILE A 160 -2.84 17.09 12.39
C ILE A 160 -3.72 16.29 11.43
N VAL A 161 -4.77 15.67 12.00
CA VAL A 161 -5.87 15.06 11.26
C VAL A 161 -7.02 16.06 11.24
N TYR A 162 -7.15 16.75 10.11
CA TYR A 162 -8.24 17.68 9.85
C TYR A 162 -9.56 16.93 9.70
N LYS A 163 -10.61 17.39 10.38
CA LYS A 163 -11.93 16.75 10.37
C LYS A 163 -12.90 17.46 9.44
N TYR A 164 -12.94 18.79 9.48
CA TYR A 164 -13.82 19.58 8.64
C TYR A 164 -13.29 21.00 8.45
N ALA A 165 -13.73 21.61 7.36
CA ALA A 165 -13.64 23.04 7.07
C ALA A 165 -14.97 23.47 6.46
N LYS A 166 -15.84 24.04 7.29
CA LYS A 166 -17.22 24.40 6.94
C LYS A 166 -17.32 25.88 6.66
N ILE A 167 -18.10 26.22 5.65
CA ILE A 167 -18.39 27.59 5.24
C ILE A 167 -19.82 27.93 5.64
N TYR A 168 -19.98 29.11 6.21
CA TYR A 168 -21.27 29.65 6.64
C TYR A 168 -21.44 31.02 5.98
N VAL A 169 -22.00 31.04 4.78
CA VAL A 169 -22.14 32.26 3.96
C VAL A 169 -22.88 33.38 4.70
N MET A 170 -23.83 33.03 5.56
CA MET A 170 -24.64 33.98 6.34
C MET A 170 -24.40 33.88 7.86
N GLY A 171 -23.32 33.25 8.29
CA GLY A 171 -22.98 33.13 9.71
C GLY A 171 -22.03 34.23 10.18
N ASN A 172 -22.01 34.49 11.49
CA ASN A 172 -21.02 35.38 12.12
C ASN A 172 -19.57 34.90 11.95
N ILE A 173 -19.39 33.63 11.57
CA ILE A 173 -18.10 33.02 11.27
C ILE A 173 -18.21 32.42 9.87
N TYR A 174 -17.64 33.08 8.88
CA TYR A 174 -17.62 32.64 7.49
C TYR A 174 -16.95 31.28 7.29
N LEU A 175 -15.76 31.02 7.85
CA LEU A 175 -15.06 29.73 7.75
C LEU A 175 -14.73 29.20 9.14
N LYS A 176 -15.05 27.92 9.38
CA LYS A 176 -14.67 27.19 10.59
C LYS A 176 -13.94 25.90 10.25
N MET A 177 -12.69 25.80 10.67
CA MET A 177 -11.83 24.63 10.52
C MET A 177 -11.57 23.96 11.87
N PHE A 178 -11.45 22.64 11.84
CA PHE A 178 -11.12 21.85 13.01
C PHE A 178 -10.20 20.68 12.65
N GLY A 179 -9.21 20.43 13.50
CA GLY A 179 -8.33 19.27 13.41
C GLY A 179 -7.84 18.84 14.80
N ARG A 180 -7.36 17.60 14.87
CA ARG A 180 -6.73 17.06 16.08
C ARG A 180 -5.43 16.36 15.73
N CYS A 181 -4.39 16.58 16.50
CA CYS A 181 -3.14 15.84 16.32
C CYS A 181 -3.35 14.38 16.69
N ALA A 182 -2.94 13.46 15.81
CA ALA A 182 -3.06 12.02 16.08
C ALA A 182 -2.08 11.53 17.17
N ALA A 183 -1.07 12.32 17.51
CA ALA A 183 -0.02 11.97 18.46
C ALA A 183 -0.31 12.56 19.85
N CYS A 184 -0.20 13.87 20.00
CA CYS A 184 -0.37 14.60 21.26
C CYS A 184 -1.82 15.01 21.57
N GLN A 185 -2.77 14.67 20.70
CA GLN A 185 -4.19 15.01 20.86
C GLN A 185 -4.55 16.51 20.89
N SER A 186 -3.58 17.41 20.73
CA SER A 186 -3.80 18.87 20.66
C SER A 186 -4.76 19.25 19.54
N ILE A 187 -5.57 20.27 19.79
CA ILE A 187 -6.71 20.68 18.99
C ILE A 187 -6.34 21.92 18.18
N PHE A 188 -6.51 21.82 16.86
CA PHE A 188 -6.38 22.94 15.93
C PHE A 188 -7.76 23.50 15.59
N LYS A 189 -7.92 24.81 15.69
CA LYS A 189 -9.10 25.56 15.24
C LYS A 189 -8.63 26.69 14.32
N GLY A 190 -9.37 26.90 13.23
CA GLY A 190 -9.16 28.03 12.33
C GLY A 190 -10.49 28.73 12.06
N LEU A 191 -10.50 30.05 12.16
CA LEU A 191 -11.70 30.88 12.03
C LEU A 191 -11.43 32.02 11.05
N LEU A 192 -12.40 32.28 10.19
CA LEU A 192 -12.49 33.48 9.37
C LEU A 192 -13.86 34.07 9.62
N GLN A 193 -13.92 35.33 10.05
CA GLN A 193 -15.19 35.97 10.41
C GLN A 193 -15.97 36.39 9.17
N ASN A 194 -15.32 37.14 8.27
CA ASN A 194 -15.94 37.72 7.08
C ASN A 194 -15.48 37.01 5.80
N PRO A 195 -16.32 36.95 4.76
CA PRO A 195 -15.91 36.46 3.45
C PRO A 195 -14.72 37.29 2.93
N PRO A 196 -13.73 36.66 2.29
CA PRO A 196 -12.60 37.39 1.72
C PRO A 196 -13.03 38.21 0.51
N GLU A 197 -12.43 39.39 0.34
CA GLU A 197 -12.65 40.22 -0.85
C GLU A 197 -12.06 39.54 -2.09
N PRO A 198 -12.65 39.78 -3.29
CA PRO A 198 -12.13 39.25 -4.54
C PRO A 198 -10.65 39.63 -4.73
N ASP A 199 -9.82 38.65 -5.08
CA ASP A 199 -8.38 38.81 -5.33
C ASP A 199 -7.55 39.37 -4.15
N SER A 200 -8.12 39.42 -2.95
CA SER A 200 -7.41 39.78 -1.72
C SER A 200 -6.73 38.58 -1.05
N ARG A 201 -5.84 38.86 -0.08
CA ARG A 201 -5.26 37.82 0.78
C ARG A 201 -6.28 37.42 1.86
N VAL A 202 -6.36 36.13 2.14
CA VAL A 202 -7.28 35.58 3.14
C VAL A 202 -6.53 35.34 4.44
N ILE A 203 -6.98 36.00 5.52
CA ILE A 203 -6.33 35.97 6.83
C ILE A 203 -7.17 35.12 7.78
N ILE A 204 -6.70 33.92 8.09
CA ILE A 204 -7.39 32.96 8.96
C ILE A 204 -6.76 33.02 10.35
N GLN A 205 -7.56 33.34 11.36
CA GLN A 205 -7.16 33.32 12.76
C GLN A 205 -7.15 31.86 13.24
N CYS A 206 -6.02 31.41 13.77
CA CYS A 206 -5.83 30.03 14.21
C CYS A 206 -5.46 29.96 15.69
N SER A 207 -5.99 28.93 16.35
CA SER A 207 -5.56 28.55 17.70
C SER A 207 -5.23 27.07 17.75
N TYR A 208 -4.17 26.74 18.48
CA TYR A 208 -3.71 25.39 18.69
C TYR A 208 -3.51 25.15 20.19
N VAL A 209 -4.30 24.25 20.77
CA VAL A 209 -4.38 24.07 22.21
C VAL A 209 -4.10 22.62 22.60
N GLY A 210 -3.21 22.41 23.57
CA GLY A 210 -2.92 21.10 24.16
C GLY A 210 -1.42 20.87 24.40
N LEU A 211 -1.03 19.60 24.48
CA LEU A 211 0.32 19.15 24.83
C LEU A 211 1.23 19.05 23.59
N PHE A 212 1.23 20.07 22.73
CA PHE A 212 1.95 20.01 21.46
C PHE A 212 3.47 20.13 21.60
N GLU A 213 3.98 20.67 22.71
CA GLU A 213 5.43 20.69 23.00
C GLU A 213 6.01 19.29 23.16
N TYR A 214 5.20 18.36 23.69
CA TYR A 214 5.59 16.97 23.90
C TYR A 214 5.20 16.05 22.74
N CYS A 215 4.89 16.63 21.57
CA CYS A 215 4.48 15.84 20.42
C CYS A 215 5.66 15.06 19.83
N LYS A 216 5.53 13.73 19.81
CA LYS A 216 6.49 12.82 19.16
C LYS A 216 6.70 13.20 17.68
N THR A 217 7.96 13.37 17.29
CA THR A 217 8.36 13.59 15.89
C THR A 217 8.24 12.29 15.07
N GLY A 218 8.18 12.41 13.74
CA GLY A 218 8.25 11.26 12.82
C GLY A 218 6.90 10.69 12.35
N LEU A 219 5.78 11.05 12.98
CA LEU A 219 4.45 10.66 12.48
C LEU A 219 4.06 11.45 11.23
N LYS A 220 3.97 10.78 10.09
CA LYS A 220 3.68 11.42 8.79
C LYS A 220 2.20 11.42 8.44
N ARG A 221 1.76 12.47 7.77
CA ARG A 221 0.44 12.57 7.14
C ARG A 221 0.39 11.72 5.87
N ARG A 222 -0.82 11.26 5.53
CA ARG A 222 -1.05 10.50 4.30
C ARG A 222 -0.97 11.45 3.10
N ILE A 223 -0.30 11.00 2.05
CA ILE A 223 -0.26 11.70 0.76
C ILE A 223 -1.65 11.55 0.09
N ILE A 224 -2.34 12.67 -0.11
CA ILE A 224 -3.71 12.73 -0.64
C ILE A 224 -3.87 13.90 -1.63
N GLY A 225 -4.89 13.81 -2.50
CA GLY A 225 -5.26 14.84 -3.46
C GLY A 225 -4.16 15.17 -4.47
N LYS A 226 -4.10 16.43 -4.91
CA LYS A 226 -3.15 16.91 -5.94
C LYS A 226 -1.68 16.59 -5.63
N LYS A 227 -1.25 16.72 -4.36
CA LYS A 227 0.12 16.35 -3.94
C LYS A 227 0.46 14.88 -4.26
N ARG A 228 -0.52 13.97 -4.20
CA ARG A 228 -0.33 12.57 -4.57
C ARG A 228 0.01 12.43 -6.05
N ASP A 229 -0.73 13.14 -6.90
CA ASP A 229 -0.54 13.10 -8.34
C ASP A 229 0.78 13.79 -8.73
N GLU A 230 1.11 14.93 -8.12
CA GLU A 230 2.39 15.61 -8.30
C GLU A 230 3.58 14.71 -7.95
N TYR A 231 3.56 14.03 -6.80
CA TYR A 231 4.62 13.09 -6.44
C TYR A 231 4.66 11.88 -7.36
N SER A 232 3.51 11.37 -7.80
CA SER A 232 3.46 10.28 -8.80
C SER A 232 4.15 10.68 -10.10
N ASN A 233 3.87 11.89 -10.62
CA ASN A 233 4.46 12.39 -11.85
C ASN A 233 5.97 12.59 -11.69
N LYS A 234 6.43 13.21 -10.59
CA LYS A 234 7.87 13.33 -10.27
C LYS A 234 8.58 11.97 -10.25
N LEU A 235 7.96 10.94 -9.67
CA LEU A 235 8.55 9.60 -9.52
C LEU A 235 8.63 8.78 -10.81
N ILE A 236 7.75 9.04 -11.77
CA ILE A 236 7.58 8.23 -12.99
C ILE A 236 8.01 9.01 -14.22
N GLU A 237 7.37 10.15 -14.50
CA GLU A 237 7.63 10.96 -15.70
C GLU A 237 8.99 11.63 -15.61
N GLN A 238 9.33 12.22 -14.46
CA GLN A 238 10.62 12.89 -14.24
C GLN A 238 11.71 11.93 -13.72
N ASN A 239 11.38 10.64 -13.57
CA ASN A 239 12.25 9.58 -13.08
C ASN A 239 13.04 9.92 -11.79
N MET A 240 12.45 10.73 -10.90
CA MET A 240 13.10 11.09 -9.64
C MET A 240 13.15 9.89 -8.68
N SER A 241 14.22 9.82 -7.90
CA SER A 241 14.33 8.82 -6.83
C SER A 241 13.42 9.19 -5.66
N ALA A 242 12.88 8.17 -4.98
CA ALA A 242 12.02 8.37 -3.81
C ALA A 242 12.75 9.07 -2.66
N SER A 243 14.07 8.97 -2.57
CA SER A 243 14.89 9.68 -1.57
C SER A 243 15.13 11.14 -1.91
N PHE A 244 15.08 11.51 -3.18
CA PHE A 244 15.33 12.88 -3.61
C PHE A 244 14.13 13.81 -3.35
N ILE A 245 12.90 13.30 -3.47
CA ILE A 245 11.68 14.11 -3.31
C ILE A 245 11.59 14.74 -1.90
N PRO A 246 11.70 13.99 -0.78
CA PRO A 246 11.65 14.59 0.55
C PRO A 246 12.75 15.63 0.77
N LYS A 247 13.95 15.41 0.22
CA LYS A 247 15.07 16.36 0.29
C LYS A 247 14.80 17.66 -0.47
N MET A 248 14.10 17.58 -1.60
CA MET A 248 13.70 18.76 -2.37
C MET A 248 12.59 19.53 -1.65
N GLU A 249 11.60 18.83 -1.11
CA GLU A 249 10.50 19.46 -0.39
C GLU A 249 10.97 20.08 0.94
N SER A 250 11.85 19.42 1.69
CA SER A 250 12.40 19.96 2.93
C SER A 250 13.13 21.29 2.70
N LYS A 251 13.90 21.40 1.61
CA LYS A 251 14.61 22.64 1.24
C LYS A 251 13.70 23.85 1.00
N LYS A 252 12.40 23.65 0.72
CA LYS A 252 11.48 24.77 0.43
C LYS A 252 11.07 25.53 1.69
N PHE A 253 10.99 24.87 2.84
CA PHE A 253 10.38 25.45 4.04
C PHE A 253 11.06 25.09 5.37
N MET A 254 12.07 24.21 5.38
CA MET A 254 12.84 23.89 6.58
C MET A 254 14.19 24.61 6.59
N ASN A 255 14.50 25.24 7.72
CA ASN A 255 15.83 25.74 8.03
C ASN A 255 16.64 24.71 8.81
N TYR A 256 17.95 24.95 8.96
CA TYR A 256 18.81 24.09 9.77
C TYR A 256 18.38 24.11 11.23
N GLY A 257 18.14 22.93 11.82
CA GLY A 257 17.67 22.77 13.20
C GLY A 257 16.14 22.62 13.34
N ASP A 258 15.36 22.89 12.30
CA ASP A 258 13.90 22.72 12.35
C ASP A 258 13.51 21.22 12.49
N PRO A 259 12.47 20.90 13.29
CA PRO A 259 11.98 19.54 13.39
C PRO A 259 11.32 19.12 12.08
N GLU A 260 11.42 17.83 11.72
CA GLU A 260 10.86 17.37 10.46
C GLU A 260 9.31 17.41 10.47
N PRO A 261 8.68 18.14 9.54
CA PRO A 261 7.22 18.27 9.46
C PRO A 261 6.51 16.95 9.19
N SER A 262 5.26 16.89 9.61
CA SER A 262 4.37 15.76 9.32
C SER A 262 3.87 15.74 7.86
N SER A 263 3.96 16.87 7.13
CA SER A 263 3.58 16.96 5.71
C SER A 263 4.58 16.29 4.77
N LEU A 264 5.85 16.14 5.19
CA LEU A 264 6.85 15.46 4.38
C LEU A 264 6.55 13.96 4.28
N PRO A 265 6.54 13.40 3.05
CA PRO A 265 6.22 12.00 2.85
C PRO A 265 7.35 11.08 3.31
N SER A 266 7.01 9.91 3.85
CA SER A 266 8.01 8.87 4.14
C SER A 266 8.48 8.18 2.86
N LEU A 267 9.72 7.67 2.89
CA LEU A 267 10.30 6.91 1.76
C LEU A 267 9.43 5.73 1.36
N ASN A 268 8.88 5.00 2.34
CA ASN A 268 8.01 3.86 2.07
C ASN A 268 6.71 4.30 1.38
N ALA A 269 6.11 5.42 1.80
CA ALA A 269 4.91 5.95 1.16
C ALA A 269 5.15 6.29 -0.31
N LEU A 270 6.30 6.91 -0.64
CA LEU A 270 6.67 7.22 -2.02
C LEU A 270 6.97 5.97 -2.85
N ARG A 271 7.65 4.96 -2.28
CA ARG A 271 7.90 3.68 -2.96
C ARG A 271 6.60 2.94 -3.28
N VAL A 272 5.69 2.88 -2.30
CA VAL A 272 4.35 2.30 -2.50
C VAL A 272 3.56 3.08 -3.54
N LEU A 273 3.63 4.43 -3.53
CA LEU A 273 2.97 5.27 -4.53
C LEU A 273 3.50 4.98 -5.95
N LYS A 274 4.83 4.91 -6.12
CA LYS A 274 5.48 4.56 -7.40
C LYS A 274 5.04 3.18 -7.88
N TYR A 275 5.05 2.19 -6.98
CA TYR A 275 4.62 0.84 -7.29
C TYR A 275 3.15 0.79 -7.72
N GLN A 276 2.25 1.41 -6.96
CA GLN A 276 0.81 1.42 -7.25
C GLN A 276 0.51 2.07 -8.61
N LYS A 277 1.19 3.16 -8.95
CA LYS A 277 1.00 3.84 -10.23
C LYS A 277 1.53 2.99 -11.39
N ARG A 278 2.73 2.40 -11.28
CA ARG A 278 3.25 1.44 -12.27
C ARG A 278 2.38 0.21 -12.46
N GLN A 279 1.72 -0.26 -11.40
CA GLN A 279 0.81 -1.40 -11.49
C GLN A 279 -0.47 -1.07 -12.27
N LYS A 280 -0.94 0.18 -12.23
CA LYS A 280 -2.08 0.62 -13.06
C LYS A 280 -1.73 0.67 -14.54
N ASP A 281 -0.47 0.93 -14.85
CA ASP A 281 0.02 0.99 -16.23
C ASP A 281 0.31 -0.41 -16.81
N LYS A 282 0.23 -1.48 -15.99
CA LYS A 282 0.35 -2.85 -16.49
C LYS A 282 -0.93 -3.28 -17.18
N LEU A 283 -0.79 -4.00 -18.30
CA LEU A 283 -1.92 -4.63 -18.99
C LEU A 283 -2.52 -5.78 -18.17
N HIS A 284 -1.70 -6.44 -17.35
CA HIS A 284 -2.13 -7.55 -16.52
C HIS A 284 -1.33 -7.62 -15.21
N GLN A 285 -1.94 -8.17 -14.15
CA GLN A 285 -1.29 -8.28 -12.83
C GLN A 285 -0.11 -9.25 -12.84
N ASP A 286 -0.28 -10.40 -13.52
CA ASP A 286 0.82 -11.30 -13.88
C ASP A 286 1.70 -10.67 -14.96
N SER A 287 2.99 -10.59 -14.67
CA SER A 287 3.98 -9.96 -15.55
C SER A 287 4.22 -10.77 -16.82
N ILE A 288 4.08 -12.11 -16.76
CA ILE A 288 4.23 -12.98 -17.94
C ILE A 288 3.07 -12.74 -18.91
N MET A 289 1.84 -12.76 -18.40
CA MET A 289 0.65 -12.47 -19.20
C MET A 289 0.67 -11.04 -19.75
N SER A 290 1.14 -10.06 -18.96
CA SER A 290 1.27 -8.68 -19.43
C SER A 290 2.27 -8.57 -20.60
N LEU A 291 3.37 -9.33 -20.59
CA LEU A 291 4.32 -9.37 -21.71
C LEU A 291 3.74 -10.07 -22.93
N ALA A 292 3.01 -11.17 -22.74
CA ALA A 292 2.31 -11.86 -23.82
C ALA A 292 1.28 -10.96 -24.52
N LEU A 293 0.54 -10.14 -23.74
CA LEU A 293 -0.37 -9.14 -24.29
C LEU A 293 0.38 -8.02 -25.01
N LEU A 294 1.49 -7.52 -24.46
CA LEU A 294 2.32 -6.50 -25.12
C LEU A 294 2.87 -6.98 -26.47
N LYS A 295 3.23 -8.26 -26.61
CA LYS A 295 3.63 -8.86 -27.90
C LYS A 295 2.54 -8.69 -28.98
N GLY A 296 1.27 -8.60 -28.63
CA GLY A 296 0.18 -8.38 -29.57
C GLY A 296 -0.04 -6.91 -29.97
N ILE A 297 0.63 -5.95 -29.33
CA ILE A 297 0.31 -4.53 -29.41
C ILE A 297 1.51 -3.74 -29.96
N ALA A 298 1.27 -2.82 -30.90
CA ALA A 298 2.30 -1.92 -31.41
C ALA A 298 2.73 -0.90 -30.33
N PRO A 299 4.02 -0.52 -30.24
CA PRO A 299 5.15 -0.92 -31.09
C PRO A 299 5.84 -2.21 -30.63
N PHE A 300 5.36 -2.84 -29.55
CA PHE A 300 6.06 -3.93 -28.89
C PHE A 300 5.98 -5.26 -29.65
N ASN A 301 5.01 -5.42 -30.55
CA ASN A 301 4.86 -6.59 -31.41
C ASN A 301 6.06 -6.87 -32.34
N GLN A 302 6.87 -5.87 -32.65
CA GLN A 302 8.10 -6.02 -33.42
C GLN A 302 9.36 -6.17 -32.53
N ILE A 303 9.25 -5.76 -31.27
CA ILE A 303 10.35 -5.74 -30.29
C ILE A 303 10.39 -7.05 -29.50
N ILE A 304 9.23 -7.55 -29.08
CA ILE A 304 9.07 -8.75 -28.25
C ILE A 304 8.73 -9.92 -29.18
N GLN A 305 9.75 -10.52 -29.79
CA GLN A 305 9.55 -11.61 -30.75
C GLN A 305 9.37 -12.97 -30.07
N ASP A 306 10.09 -13.22 -28.97
CA ASP A 306 10.05 -14.49 -28.26
C ASP A 306 10.01 -14.32 -26.74
N ILE A 307 9.02 -14.92 -26.11
CA ILE A 307 8.95 -15.08 -24.65
C ILE A 307 9.13 -16.58 -24.46
N GLY A 308 10.39 -17.02 -24.37
CA GLY A 308 10.75 -18.43 -24.25
C GLY A 308 9.99 -19.08 -23.09
N GLY A 309 9.06 -19.99 -23.42
CA GLY A 309 8.20 -20.67 -22.44
C GLY A 309 6.77 -20.99 -22.89
N LEU A 310 6.35 -20.64 -24.11
CA LEU A 310 5.01 -20.92 -24.63
C LEU A 310 5.05 -21.63 -26.00
N THR A 311 5.65 -22.83 -26.03
CA THR A 311 5.46 -23.75 -27.16
C THR A 311 4.14 -24.50 -26.97
N ARG A 312 3.17 -24.31 -27.88
CA ARG A 312 1.95 -25.14 -27.92
C ARG A 312 2.36 -26.60 -28.11
N LYS A 313 1.98 -27.47 -27.18
CA LYS A 313 2.22 -28.91 -27.29
C LYS A 313 1.49 -29.47 -28.49
N LEU A 314 2.14 -30.38 -29.22
CA LEU A 314 1.55 -31.03 -30.39
C LEU A 314 0.79 -32.28 -29.93
N ASN A 315 -0.40 -32.50 -30.50
CA ASN A 315 -1.12 -33.76 -30.31
C ASN A 315 -0.59 -34.77 -31.33
N MET A 316 0.07 -35.81 -30.83
CA MET A 316 0.58 -36.90 -31.65
C MET A 316 -0.59 -37.75 -32.18
N ILE A 317 -0.36 -38.48 -33.27
CA ILE A 317 -1.36 -39.39 -33.87
C ILE A 317 -1.84 -40.45 -32.84
N SER A 318 -1.01 -40.77 -31.86
CA SER A 318 -1.34 -41.66 -30.74
C SER A 318 -2.29 -41.06 -29.69
N GLY A 319 -2.69 -39.79 -29.83
CA GLY A 319 -3.51 -39.07 -28.86
C GLY A 319 -2.73 -38.50 -27.66
N ARG A 320 -1.41 -38.71 -27.60
CA ARG A 320 -0.53 -38.16 -26.57
C ARG A 320 -0.13 -36.71 -26.91
N GLU A 321 -0.13 -35.83 -25.91
CA GLU A 321 0.50 -34.51 -26.01
C GLU A 321 2.04 -34.60 -25.96
N SER A 322 2.71 -33.88 -26.86
CA SER A 322 4.16 -33.77 -26.88
C SER A 322 4.68 -33.03 -25.65
N SER A 323 5.88 -33.37 -25.20
CA SER A 323 6.67 -32.52 -24.30
C SER A 323 7.21 -31.30 -25.07
N PRO A 324 7.85 -30.31 -24.41
CA PRO A 324 8.58 -29.26 -25.11
C PRO A 324 9.58 -29.88 -26.09
N ILE A 325 9.51 -29.48 -27.36
CA ILE A 325 10.42 -29.98 -28.40
C ILE A 325 11.60 -29.03 -28.48
N PHE A 326 12.78 -29.56 -28.23
CA PHE A 326 14.05 -28.86 -28.33
C PHE A 326 14.65 -29.13 -29.72
N LEU A 327 15.09 -28.07 -30.38
CA LEU A 327 15.92 -28.14 -31.57
C LEU A 327 17.36 -27.94 -31.16
N TYR A 328 18.20 -28.92 -31.46
CA TYR A 328 19.65 -28.83 -31.34
C TYR A 328 20.26 -28.72 -32.73
N GLU A 329 21.23 -27.83 -32.86
CA GLU A 329 21.93 -27.58 -34.11
C GLU A 329 23.43 -27.59 -33.86
N ILE A 330 24.16 -28.38 -34.65
CA ILE A 330 25.62 -28.37 -34.69
C ILE A 330 26.04 -27.52 -35.87
N SER A 331 26.55 -26.34 -35.57
CA SER A 331 27.20 -25.47 -36.56
C SER A 331 28.70 -25.68 -36.57
N VAL A 332 29.28 -25.74 -37.76
CA VAL A 332 30.73 -25.81 -37.97
C VAL A 332 31.21 -24.52 -38.62
N MET A 333 32.27 -23.94 -38.06
CA MET A 333 32.94 -22.77 -38.61
C MET A 333 34.11 -23.22 -39.49
N ASP A 334 34.04 -22.93 -40.79
CA ASP A 334 35.15 -23.09 -41.72
C ASP A 334 35.97 -21.80 -41.77
N TYR A 335 37.10 -21.79 -41.05
CA TYR A 335 38.01 -20.64 -41.02
C TYR A 335 38.68 -20.34 -42.37
N LYS A 336 38.83 -21.32 -43.26
CA LYS A 336 39.47 -21.10 -44.58
C LYS A 336 38.54 -20.34 -45.50
N ASN A 337 37.29 -20.79 -45.58
CA ASN A 337 36.26 -20.18 -46.43
C ASN A 337 35.50 -19.04 -45.72
N LYS A 338 35.80 -18.79 -44.43
CA LYS A 338 35.16 -17.79 -43.58
C LYS A 338 33.63 -17.91 -43.56
N CYS A 339 33.12 -19.12 -43.58
CA CYS A 339 31.68 -19.39 -43.55
C CYS A 339 31.33 -20.32 -42.38
N GLN A 340 30.11 -20.18 -41.89
CA GLN A 340 29.50 -21.11 -40.95
C GLN A 340 28.45 -21.90 -41.71
N PHE A 341 28.43 -23.21 -41.52
CA PHE A 341 27.40 -24.06 -42.08
C PHE A 341 26.92 -25.06 -41.03
N THR A 342 25.70 -25.53 -41.21
CA THR A 342 25.13 -26.52 -40.31
C THR A 342 25.58 -27.92 -40.70
N ALA A 343 26.13 -28.65 -39.74
CA ALA A 343 26.58 -30.03 -39.93
C ALA A 343 25.53 -31.06 -39.51
N ALA A 344 24.73 -30.78 -38.49
CA ALA A 344 23.69 -31.71 -38.02
C ALA A 344 22.60 -31.02 -37.20
N HIS A 345 21.42 -31.64 -37.17
CA HIS A 345 20.26 -31.23 -36.37
C HIS A 345 19.69 -32.41 -35.60
N MET A 346 19.11 -32.13 -34.44
CA MET A 346 18.29 -33.06 -33.68
C MET A 346 17.06 -32.35 -33.14
N LEU A 347 15.88 -32.94 -33.37
CA LEU A 347 14.65 -32.59 -32.68
C LEU A 347 14.42 -33.61 -31.56
N SER A 348 14.22 -33.15 -30.34
CA SER A 348 14.03 -34.03 -29.20
C SER A 348 13.06 -33.44 -28.18
N GLU A 349 12.14 -34.27 -27.69
CA GLU A 349 11.33 -33.94 -26.50
C GLU A 349 12.13 -34.05 -25.19
N ARG A 350 13.33 -34.64 -25.25
CA ARG A 350 14.20 -34.89 -24.10
C ARG A 350 15.34 -33.87 -24.06
N HIS A 351 15.51 -33.25 -22.90
CA HIS A 351 16.63 -32.36 -22.56
C HIS A 351 17.44 -32.97 -21.41
N ASP A 352 18.14 -34.07 -21.69
CA ASP A 352 18.99 -34.77 -20.73
C ASP A 352 20.35 -35.10 -21.35
N SER A 353 21.38 -35.19 -20.51
CA SER A 353 22.76 -35.38 -20.96
C SER A 353 22.99 -36.72 -21.65
N ASN A 354 22.24 -37.78 -21.32
CA ASN A 354 22.43 -39.09 -21.92
C ASN A 354 21.90 -39.13 -23.35
N SER A 355 20.70 -38.58 -23.57
CA SER A 355 20.10 -38.51 -24.91
C SER A 355 20.93 -37.65 -25.86
N ILE A 356 21.40 -36.49 -25.39
CA ILE A 356 22.26 -35.58 -26.18
C ILE A 356 23.63 -36.23 -26.43
N SER A 357 24.23 -36.86 -25.40
CA SER A 357 25.54 -37.51 -25.54
C SER A 357 25.47 -38.66 -26.54
N TYR A 358 24.41 -39.47 -26.51
CA TYR A 358 24.19 -40.53 -27.49
C TYR A 358 24.18 -39.98 -28.92
N TRP A 359 23.42 -38.90 -29.17
CA TRP A 359 23.39 -38.25 -30.49
C TRP A 359 24.75 -37.72 -30.94
N LEU A 360 25.50 -37.06 -30.05
CA LEU A 360 26.86 -36.57 -30.35
C LEU A 360 27.84 -37.71 -30.63
N THR A 361 27.68 -38.85 -29.96
CA THR A 361 28.49 -40.05 -30.20
C THR A 361 28.12 -40.75 -31.51
N GLU A 362 26.84 -40.74 -31.91
CA GLU A 362 26.46 -41.17 -33.26
C GLU A 362 27.08 -40.27 -34.32
N TRP A 363 27.13 -38.96 -34.08
CA TRP A 363 27.82 -38.04 -34.97
C TRP A 363 29.33 -38.34 -35.07
N SER A 364 30.01 -38.65 -33.96
CA SER A 364 31.43 -39.04 -34.01
C SER A 364 31.68 -40.38 -34.71
N ARG A 365 30.71 -41.30 -34.69
CA ARG A 365 30.77 -42.58 -35.42
C ARG A 365 30.74 -42.42 -36.94
N THR A 366 30.33 -41.27 -37.46
CA THR A 366 30.26 -41.02 -38.91
C THR A 366 31.62 -40.72 -39.58
N ASN A 367 32.74 -41.12 -38.96
CA ASN A 367 34.12 -40.83 -39.41
C ASN A 367 34.43 -39.33 -39.58
N ILE A 368 33.70 -38.46 -38.87
CA ILE A 368 33.97 -37.02 -38.83
C ILE A 368 35.09 -36.75 -37.83
N VAL A 369 35.96 -35.79 -38.16
CA VAL A 369 37.05 -35.34 -37.28
C VAL A 369 36.44 -34.73 -36.02
N LEU A 370 36.87 -35.24 -34.85
CA LEU A 370 36.41 -34.74 -33.56
C LEU A 370 36.73 -33.24 -33.38
N PRO A 371 35.79 -32.45 -32.83
CA PRO A 371 36.00 -31.03 -32.64
C PRO A 371 37.05 -30.77 -31.56
N LYS A 372 38.01 -29.88 -31.85
CA LYS A 372 39.01 -29.43 -30.85
C LYS A 372 38.45 -28.40 -29.87
N ILE A 373 37.43 -27.66 -30.30
CA ILE A 373 36.76 -26.60 -29.54
C ILE A 373 35.27 -26.78 -29.76
N VAL A 374 34.52 -26.81 -28.67
CA VAL A 374 33.05 -26.83 -28.70
C VAL A 374 32.57 -25.62 -27.90
N VAL A 375 31.66 -24.85 -28.49
CA VAL A 375 31.02 -23.68 -27.86
C VAL A 375 29.55 -24.00 -27.67
N THR A 376 29.04 -23.82 -26.46
CA THR A 376 27.62 -24.05 -26.12
C THR A 376 27.03 -22.85 -25.41
N ASP A 377 25.70 -22.81 -25.29
CA ASP A 377 24.92 -21.80 -24.56
C ASP A 377 24.98 -21.93 -23.02
N GLN A 378 25.94 -22.71 -22.51
CA GLN A 378 26.10 -23.03 -21.09
C GLN A 378 24.93 -23.80 -20.45
N SER A 379 24.08 -24.47 -21.23
CA SER A 379 23.14 -25.45 -20.66
C SER A 379 23.90 -26.59 -19.98
N LEU A 380 23.54 -26.91 -18.73
CA LEU A 380 24.16 -27.98 -17.95
C LEU A 380 24.06 -29.34 -18.65
N ALA A 381 22.92 -29.63 -19.28
CA ALA A 381 22.71 -30.88 -20.01
C ALA A 381 23.62 -30.98 -21.24
N LEU A 382 23.77 -29.87 -21.99
CA LEU A 382 24.64 -29.80 -23.16
C LEU A 382 26.12 -29.88 -22.78
N MET A 383 26.55 -29.12 -21.77
CA MET A 383 27.94 -29.16 -21.29
C MET A 383 28.33 -30.57 -20.85
N MET A 384 27.48 -31.23 -20.05
CA MET A 384 27.73 -32.60 -19.59
C MET A 384 27.77 -33.59 -20.75
N ALA A 385 26.87 -33.45 -21.72
CA ALA A 385 26.82 -34.32 -22.90
C ALA A 385 28.06 -34.17 -23.80
N VAL A 386 28.48 -32.94 -24.07
CA VAL A 386 29.66 -32.63 -24.89
C VAL A 386 30.93 -33.19 -24.26
N VAL A 387 31.11 -32.99 -22.94
CA VAL A 387 32.24 -33.57 -22.21
C VAL A 387 32.21 -35.09 -22.34
N LYS A 388 31.07 -35.71 -22.02
CA LYS A 388 30.92 -37.17 -22.09
C LYS A 388 31.20 -37.74 -23.49
N SER A 389 30.83 -37.05 -24.56
CA SER A 389 30.94 -37.55 -25.94
C SER A 389 32.30 -37.31 -26.61
N PHE A 390 33.05 -36.29 -26.20
CA PHE A 390 34.30 -35.91 -26.89
C PHE A 390 35.56 -35.96 -26.02
N THR A 391 35.44 -36.18 -24.70
CA THR A 391 36.62 -36.33 -23.81
C THR A 391 36.80 -37.74 -23.25
N GLN A 392 35.83 -38.63 -23.44
CA GLN A 392 35.95 -40.06 -23.14
C GLN A 392 36.38 -40.78 -24.42
#